data_AF-A0A9Q4T7Z0-F1
#
_entry.id   AF-A0A9Q4T7Z0-F1
#
_cell.length_a   1.000
_cell.length_b   1.000
_cell.length_c   1.000
_cell.angle_alpha   90.00
_cell.angle_beta   90.00
_cell.angle_gamma   90.00
#
_symmetry.space_group_name_H-M   'P 1'
#
loop_
_entity.id
_entity.type
_entity.pdbx_description
1 polymer ?
#
loop_
_entity_poly.entity_id
_entity_poly.type
_entity_poly.pdbx_seq_one_letter_code
_entity_poly.pdbx_strand_id
1 'polypeptide(L)' 'MPKHDSPGVSRFETHEQAEQYERWFREKVEAAAASRQPITPHEDVIASARKIIENAKVRRKMA' A
#
# COMPACT_ATOMS: atom_id res chain seq x y z
N MET A 1 -20.84 12.62 -6.97
CA MET A 1 -19.52 13.13 -6.53
C MET A 1 -19.15 12.36 -5.28
N PRO A 2 -18.01 11.64 -5.21
CA PRO A 2 -17.61 11.05 -3.94
C PRO A 2 -17.23 12.19 -2.99
N LYS A 3 -17.88 12.23 -1.82
CA LYS A 3 -17.74 13.29 -0.81
C LYS A 3 -16.73 12.85 0.25
N HIS A 4 -15.42 12.84 -0.03
CA HIS A 4 -14.43 12.35 0.95
C HIS A 4 -13.12 13.14 1.05
N ASP A 5 -13.04 14.36 0.50
CA ASP A 5 -11.80 15.15 0.51
C ASP A 5 -11.84 16.33 1.50
N SER A 6 -12.70 16.26 2.52
CA SER A 6 -12.70 17.26 3.62
C SER A 6 -11.81 16.78 4.77
N PRO A 7 -10.84 17.59 5.23
CA PRO A 7 -10.04 17.27 6.40
C PRO A 7 -10.93 16.91 7.60
N GLY A 8 -10.70 15.74 8.21
CA GLY A 8 -11.45 15.27 9.38
C GLY A 8 -12.65 14.36 9.10
N VAL A 9 -13.02 14.12 7.82
CA VAL A 9 -14.04 13.13 7.47
C VAL A 9 -13.40 11.77 7.22
N SER A 10 -13.93 10.72 7.84
CA SER A 10 -13.49 9.34 7.58
C SER A 10 -13.69 8.98 6.11
N ARG A 11 -12.68 8.34 5.49
CA ARG A 11 -12.78 7.80 4.13
C ARG A 11 -13.53 6.48 4.04
N PHE A 12 -13.89 5.90 5.18
CA PHE A 12 -14.63 4.65 5.26
C PHE A 12 -16.14 4.93 5.31
N GLU A 13 -16.91 4.06 4.66
CA GLU A 13 -18.37 4.15 4.63
C GLU A 13 -18.98 3.82 6.00
N THR A 14 -18.32 2.94 6.76
CA THR A 14 -18.76 2.55 8.11
C THR A 14 -17.65 2.68 9.15
N HIS A 15 -18.07 2.83 10.41
CA HIS A 15 -17.14 2.83 11.54
C HIS A 15 -16.43 1.49 11.70
N GLU A 16 -17.16 0.38 11.50
CA GLU A 16 -16.59 -0.97 11.56
C GLU A 16 -15.45 -1.14 10.54
N GLN A 17 -15.63 -0.69 9.29
CA GLN A 17 -14.56 -0.73 8.28
C GLN A 17 -13.32 0.07 8.72
N ALA A 18 -13.53 1.23 9.33
CA ALA A 18 -12.43 2.07 9.83
C ALA A 18 -11.66 1.37 10.95
N GLU A 19 -12.36 0.74 11.91
CA GLU A 19 -11.72 0.01 13.01
C GLU A 19 -10.96 -1.23 12.53
N GLN A 20 -11.54 -1.99 11.59
CA GLN A 20 -10.86 -3.15 10.98
C GLN A 20 -9.58 -2.71 10.28
N TYR A 21 -9.65 -1.62 9.50
CA TYR A 21 -8.47 -1.06 8.84
C TYR A 21 -7.43 -0.57 9.84
N GLU A 22 -7.84 0.15 10.90
CA GLU A 22 -6.92 0.65 11.91
C GLU A 22 -6.17 -0.47 12.62
N ARG A 23 -6.87 -1.55 12.99
CA ARG A 23 -6.23 -2.73 13.62
C ARG A 23 -5.19 -3.36 12.71
N TRP A 24 -5.56 -3.67 11.47
CA TRP A 24 -4.63 -4.21 10.49
C TRP A 24 -3.45 -3.26 10.21
N PHE A 25 -3.72 -1.96 10.10
CA PHE A 25 -2.70 -0.96 9.79
C PHE A 25 -1.68 -0.85 10.93
N ARG A 26 -2.14 -0.81 12.19
CA ARG A 26 -1.28 -0.79 13.36
C ARG A 26 -0.37 -2.02 13.42
N GLU A 27 -0.94 -3.22 13.26
CA GLU A 27 -0.17 -4.47 13.23
C GLU A 27 0.89 -4.46 12.11
N LYS A 28 0.51 -3.99 10.91
CA LYS A 28 1.44 -3.89 9.78
C LYS A 28 2.58 -2.92 10.05
N VAL A 29 2.29 -1.77 10.67
CA VAL A 29 3.31 -0.77 11.03
C VAL A 29 4.24 -1.29 12.11
N GLU A 30 3.71 -1.93 13.15
CA GLU A 30 4.50 -2.53 14.23
C GLU A 30 5.44 -3.63 13.69
N ALA A 31 4.93 -4.52 12.84
CA ALA A 31 5.75 -5.54 12.19
C ALA A 31 6.86 -4.94 11.30
N ALA A 32 6.55 -3.86 10.57
CA ALA A 32 7.54 -3.17 9.75
C ALA A 32 8.60 -2.45 10.62
N ALA A 33 8.19 -1.81 11.71
CA ALA A 33 9.07 -1.10 12.64
C ALA A 33 10.01 -2.07 13.40
N ALA A 34 9.52 -3.28 13.73
CA ALA A 34 10.30 -4.33 14.36
C ALA A 34 11.24 -5.07 13.38
N SER A 35 11.10 -4.84 12.06
CA SER A 35 11.89 -5.52 11.05
C SER A 35 13.36 -5.13 11.13
N ARG A 36 14.24 -6.15 11.10
CA ARG A 36 15.70 -5.98 11.00
C ARG A 36 16.21 -6.03 9.57
N GLN A 37 15.31 -6.02 8.60
CA GLN A 37 15.66 -6.01 7.19
C GLN A 37 16.38 -4.70 6.84
N PRO A 38 17.37 -4.73 5.94
CA PRO A 38 18.04 -3.52 5.49
C PRO A 38 17.05 -2.58 4.79
N ILE A 39 17.27 -1.28 4.94
CA ILE A 39 16.52 -0.26 4.20
C ILE A 39 16.95 -0.31 2.74
N THR A 40 15.96 -0.41 1.85
CA THR A 40 16.18 -0.35 0.40
C THR A 40 16.27 1.11 -0.05
N PRO A 41 17.32 1.51 -0.78
CA PRO A 41 17.41 2.83 -1.41
C PRO A 41 16.23 3.10 -2.33
N HIS A 42 15.81 4.37 -2.41
CA HIS A 42 14.69 4.79 -3.27
C HIS A 42 14.84 4.31 -4.72
N GLU A 43 16.02 4.50 -5.31
CA GLU A 43 16.29 4.12 -6.71
C GLU A 43 16.12 2.62 -6.95
N ASP A 44 16.52 1.79 -5.99
CA ASP A 44 16.38 0.33 -6.07
C ASP A 44 14.91 -0.10 -5.99
N VAL A 45 14.10 0.58 -5.15
CA VAL A 45 12.65 0.36 -5.09
C VAL A 45 12.00 0.68 -6.43
N ILE A 46 12.35 1.83 -7.04
CA ILE A 46 11.81 2.24 -8.35
C ILE A 46 12.25 1.28 -9.46
N ALA A 47 13.50 0.85 -9.46
CA ALA A 47 14.02 -0.12 -10.42
C ALA A 47 13.26 -1.46 -10.32
N SER A 48 13.04 -1.96 -9.10
CA SER A 48 12.27 -3.18 -8.84
C SER A 48 10.82 -3.04 -9.31
N ALA A 49 10.16 -1.93 -8.99
CA ALA A 49 8.79 -1.66 -9.41
C ALA A 49 8.64 -1.62 -10.94
N ARG A 50 9.56 -0.96 -11.64
CA ARG A 50 9.59 -0.93 -13.12
C ARG A 50 9.69 -2.33 -13.70
N LYS A 51 10.57 -3.17 -13.16
CA LYS A 51 10.74 -4.57 -13.61
C LYS A 51 9.46 -5.38 -13.45
N ILE A 52 8.76 -5.23 -12.32
CA ILE A 52 7.48 -5.91 -12.06
C ILE A 52 6.43 -5.50 -13.11
N ILE A 53 6.34 -4.21 -13.41
CA ILE A 53 5.40 -3.66 -14.41
C ILE A 53 5.71 -4.20 -15.80
N GLU A 54 6.96 -4.18 -16.24
CA GLU A 54 7.33 -4.70 -17.57
C GLU A 54 7.04 -6.20 -17.69
N ASN A 55 7.35 -6.98 -16.66
CA ASN A 55 7.00 -8.40 -16.62
C ASN A 55 5.48 -8.62 -16.71
N ALA A 56 4.67 -7.78 -16.07
CA ALA A 56 3.22 -7.85 -16.18
C ALA A 56 2.72 -7.53 -17.60
N LYS A 57 3.31 -6.52 -18.27
CA LYS A 57 2.98 -6.19 -19.66
C LYS A 57 3.32 -7.31 -20.63
N VAL A 58 4.51 -7.92 -20.48
CA VAL A 58 4.92 -9.08 -21.29
C VAL A 58 3.94 -10.22 -21.12
N ARG A 59 3.59 -10.58 -19.87
CA ARG A 59 2.60 -11.64 -19.59
C ARG A 59 1.25 -11.35 -20.24
N ARG A 60 0.77 -10.11 -20.17
CA ARG A 60 -0.49 -9.71 -20.80
C ARG A 60 -0.46 -9.79 -22.32
N LYS A 61 0.69 -9.51 -22.95
CA LYS A 61 0.83 -9.59 -24.42
C LYS A 61 0.91 -11.03 -24.93
N MET A 62 1.33 -11.96 -24.08
CA MET A 62 1.43 -13.39 -24.38
C MET A 62 0.14 -14.17 -24.09
N ALA A 63 -0.85 -13.52 -23.47
CA ALA A 63 -2.20 -14.04 -23.22
C ALA A 63 -3.17 -13.55 -24.30
#